data_AF-A0A9P1IAT9-F1
#
_entry.id   AF-A0A9P1IAT9-F1
#
_cell.length_a   1.000
_cell.length_b   1.000
_cell.length_c   1.000
_cell.angle_alpha   90.00
_cell.angle_beta   90.00
_cell.angle_gamma   90.00
#
_symmetry.space_group_name_H-M   'P 1'
#
loop_
_entity.id
_entity.type
_entity.pdbx_description
1 polymer ?
#
loop_
_entity_poly.entity_id
_entity_poly.type
_entity_poly.pdbx_seq_one_letter_code
_entity_poly.pdbx_strand_id
1 'polypeptide(L)'
;MRIPEGAPVPFWLSIRNRFPRLAKTARPTVGTVAVITTGIITCLAVCAVTVYPKYYNDYYKNAQKEERALLRLDREQLAGPQNAWRDPFEKK
;
A
#
# COMPACT_ATOMS: atom_id res chain seq x y z
N MET A 1 -28.77 -27.81 -15.78
CA MET A 1 -30.23 -27.67 -15.60
C MET A 1 -30.71 -26.59 -16.55
N ARG A 2 -31.63 -26.91 -17.46
CA ARG A 2 -32.38 -25.88 -18.19
C ARG A 2 -33.35 -25.27 -17.19
N ILE A 3 -33.31 -23.95 -17.03
CA ILE A 3 -34.23 -23.23 -16.15
C ILE A 3 -35.58 -23.18 -16.88
N PRO A 4 -36.70 -23.56 -16.26
CA PRO A 4 -38.01 -23.45 -16.89
C PRO A 4 -38.32 -21.97 -17.18
N GLU A 5 -38.88 -21.71 -18.36
CA GLU A 5 -39.30 -20.37 -18.76
C GLU A 5 -40.36 -19.85 -17.77
N GLY A 6 -40.05 -18.74 -17.07
CA GLY A 6 -40.96 -18.08 -16.11
C GLY A 6 -40.54 -18.13 -14.64
N ALA A 7 -39.49 -18.87 -14.25
CA ALA A 7 -38.99 -18.84 -12.87
C ALA A 7 -38.08 -17.62 -12.63
N PRO A 8 -38.20 -16.91 -11.48
CA PRO A 8 -37.30 -15.82 -11.14
C PRO A 8 -35.87 -16.37 -10.99
N VAL A 9 -35.00 -15.96 -11.90
CA VAL A 9 -33.61 -16.42 -11.91
C VAL A 9 -32.83 -15.60 -10.87
N PRO A 10 -32.23 -16.23 -9.84
CA PRO A 10 -31.39 -15.48 -8.91
C PRO A 10 -30.22 -14.85 -9.65
N PHE A 11 -29.87 -13.61 -9.27
CA PHE A 11 -28.87 -12.77 -9.96
C PHE A 11 -27.56 -13.52 -10.26
N TRP A 12 -27.06 -14.29 -9.29
CA TRP A 12 -25.84 -15.10 -9.42
C TRP A 12 -25.94 -16.20 -10.49
N LEU A 13 -27.13 -16.76 -10.70
CA LEU A 13 -27.36 -17.82 -11.66
C LEU A 13 -27.48 -17.26 -13.09
N SER A 14 -27.99 -16.03 -13.23
CA SER A 14 -27.95 -15.26 -14.48
C SER A 14 -26.52 -14.95 -14.93
N ILE A 15 -25.67 -14.48 -14.01
CA ILE A 15 -24.24 -14.24 -14.29
C ILE A 15 -23.52 -15.53 -14.72
N ARG A 16 -23.78 -16.64 -14.01
CA ARG A 16 -23.18 -17.94 -14.31
C ARG A 16 -23.57 -18.47 -15.69
N ASN A 17 -24.81 -18.24 -16.13
CA ASN A 17 -25.27 -18.62 -17.46
C ASN A 17 -24.70 -17.73 -18.57
N ARG A 18 -24.48 -16.43 -18.28
CA ARG A 18 -23.87 -15.49 -19.24
C ARG A 18 -22.40 -15.81 -19.52
N PHE A 19 -21.68 -16.39 -18.56
CA PHE A 19 -20.27 -16.75 -18.69
C PHE A 19 -20.03 -18.25 -18.42
N PRO A 20 -20.44 -19.15 -19.34
CA PRO A 20 -20.35 -20.59 -19.14
C PRO A 20 -18.90 -21.10 -19.05
N ARG A 21 -17.91 -20.33 -19.55
CA ARG A 21 -16.48 -20.65 -19.39
C ARG A 21 -16.00 -20.47 -17.95
N LEU A 22 -16.51 -19.47 -17.22
CA LEU A 22 -16.24 -19.24 -15.79
C LEU A 22 -16.97 -20.26 -14.90
N ALA A 23 -18.06 -20.84 -15.38
CA ALA A 23 -18.76 -21.91 -14.67
C ALA A 23 -17.96 -23.21 -14.59
N LYS A 24 -17.03 -23.46 -15.53
CA LYS A 24 -16.10 -24.62 -15.49
C LYS A 24 -14.98 -24.45 -14.46
N THR A 25 -14.65 -23.21 -14.09
CA THR A 25 -13.65 -22.89 -13.05
C THR A 25 -14.28 -22.72 -11.67
N ALA A 26 -15.57 -23.05 -11.48
CA ALA A 26 -16.33 -22.81 -10.25
C ALA A 26 -15.84 -23.61 -9.02
N ARG A 27 -14.88 -24.52 -9.20
CA ARG A 27 -14.14 -25.17 -8.12
C ARG A 27 -12.64 -25.10 -8.43
N PRO A 28 -12.00 -23.94 -8.23
CA PRO A 28 -10.56 -23.86 -8.36
C PRO A 28 -9.95 -24.83 -7.34
N THR A 29 -8.90 -25.56 -7.72
CA THR A 29 -8.17 -26.40 -6.78
C THR A 29 -7.47 -25.50 -5.76
N VAL A 30 -7.19 -26.02 -4.57
CA VAL A 30 -6.45 -25.29 -3.53
C VAL A 30 -5.12 -24.76 -4.08
N GLY A 31 -4.46 -25.53 -4.96
CA GLY A 31 -3.23 -25.12 -5.64
C GLY A 31 -3.42 -23.90 -6.55
N THR A 32 -4.50 -23.85 -7.33
CA THR A 32 -4.78 -22.69 -8.20
C THR A 32 -5.02 -21.43 -7.37
N VAL A 33 -5.75 -21.53 -6.26
CA VAL A 33 -5.99 -20.40 -5.36
C VAL A 33 -4.69 -19.93 -4.72
N ALA A 34 -3.84 -20.85 -4.25
CA ALA A 34 -2.55 -20.53 -3.66
C ALA A 34 -1.65 -19.76 -4.64
N VAL A 35 -1.51 -20.23 -5.89
CA VAL A 35 -0.65 -19.58 -6.89
C VAL A 35 -1.14 -18.18 -7.23
N ILE A 36 -2.46 -18.00 -7.43
CA ILE A 36 -3.04 -16.69 -7.72
C ILE A 36 -2.80 -15.73 -6.56
N THR A 37 -3.02 -16.20 -5.32
CA THR A 37 -2.86 -15.39 -4.12
C THR A 37 -1.41 -14.94 -3.95
N THR A 38 -0.46 -15.87 -4.09
CA THR A 38 0.97 -15.56 -4.03
C THR A 38 1.36 -14.56 -5.11
N GLY A 39 0.90 -14.75 -6.36
CA GLY A 39 1.17 -13.81 -7.46
C GLY A 39 0.65 -12.39 -7.18
N ILE A 40 -0.55 -12.27 -6.61
CA ILE A 40 -1.12 -10.97 -6.21
C ILE A 40 -0.28 -10.32 -5.13
N ILE A 41 0.09 -11.07 -4.08
CA ILE A 41 0.90 -10.54 -2.97
C ILE A 41 2.28 -10.11 -3.47
N THR A 42 2.93 -10.91 -4.32
CA THR A 42 4.22 -10.56 -4.90
C THR A 42 4.12 -9.30 -5.77
N CYS A 43 3.06 -9.17 -6.58
CA CYS A 43 2.84 -7.98 -7.38
C CYS A 43 2.64 -6.73 -6.51
N LEU A 44 1.84 -6.84 -5.45
CA LEU A 44 1.64 -5.75 -4.48
C LEU A 44 2.94 -5.37 -3.78
N ALA A 45 3.77 -6.35 -3.40
CA ALA A 45 5.08 -6.09 -2.79
C ALA A 45 6.01 -5.34 -3.75
N VAL A 46 6.06 -5.74 -5.02
CA VAL A 46 6.85 -5.04 -6.04
C VAL A 46 6.33 -3.61 -6.26
N CYS A 47 5.01 -3.43 -6.33
CA CYS A 47 4.40 -2.09 -6.42
C CYS A 47 4.70 -1.23 -5.19
N ALA A 48 4.66 -1.80 -3.99
CA ALA A 48 5.02 -1.09 -2.76
C ALA A 48 6.48 -0.62 -2.78
N VAL A 49 7.41 -1.42 -3.29
CA VAL A 49 8.82 -1.01 -3.35
C VAL A 49 9.09 -0.02 -4.48
N THR A 50 8.37 -0.10 -5.60
CA THR A 50 8.71 0.69 -6.81
C THR A 50 7.88 1.95 -6.96
N VAL A 51 6.60 1.91 -6.61
CA VAL A 51 5.65 3.02 -6.82
C VAL A 51 5.53 3.88 -5.57
N TYR A 52 5.46 3.27 -4.39
CA TYR A 52 5.33 4.00 -3.13
C TYR A 52 6.42 5.08 -2.92
N PRO A 53 7.73 4.81 -3.10
CA PRO A 53 8.74 5.86 -2.92
C PRO A 53 8.67 6.95 -3.98
N LYS A 54 8.16 6.65 -5.18
CA LYS A 54 7.94 7.66 -6.23
C LYS A 54 6.77 8.57 -5.91
N TYR A 55 5.70 8.03 -5.33
CA TYR A 55 4.54 8.80 -4.92
C TYR A 55 4.85 9.69 -3.70
N TYR A 56 5.59 9.15 -2.72
CA TYR A 56 5.99 9.87 -1.50
C TYR A 56 7.39 10.51 -1.60
N ASN A 57 7.82 10.86 -2.80
CA ASN A 57 9.17 11.39 -3.05
C ASN A 57 9.51 12.60 -2.16
N ASP A 58 8.56 13.51 -1.99
CA ASP A 58 8.76 14.73 -1.19
C ASP A 58 8.94 14.42 0.29
N TYR A 59 8.21 13.42 0.82
CA TYR A 59 8.40 12.95 2.19
C TYR A 59 9.82 12.43 2.41
N TYR A 60 10.29 11.55 1.53
CA TYR A 60 11.64 10.97 1.66
C TYR A 60 12.74 12.03 1.48
N LYS A 61 12.56 12.99 0.57
CA LYS A 61 13.51 14.10 0.40
C LYS A 61 13.57 14.99 1.64
N ASN A 62 12.44 15.27 2.26
CA ASN A 62 12.38 16.12 3.44
C ASN A 62 12.95 15.40 4.67
N ALA A 63 12.61 14.13 4.88
CA ALA A 63 13.21 13.32 5.94
C ALA A 63 14.74 13.27 5.83
N GLN A 64 15.29 13.05 4.62
CA GLN A 64 16.74 13.07 4.42
C GLN A 64 17.37 14.44 4.66
N LYS A 65 16.65 15.54 4.37
CA LYS A 65 17.15 16.89 4.65
C LYS A 65 17.19 17.15 6.15
N GLU A 66 16.16 16.73 6.89
CA GLU A 66 16.09 16.86 8.34
C GLU A 66 17.17 16.03 9.03
N GLU A 67 17.35 14.76 8.63
CA GLU A 67 18.43 13.93 9.18
C GLU A 67 19.82 14.51 8.89
N ARG A 68 20.05 15.03 7.67
CA ARG A 68 21.32 15.72 7.35
C ARG A 68 21.49 17.02 8.10
N ALA A 69 20.40 17.74 8.39
CA ALA A 69 20.46 18.93 9.21
C ALA A 69 20.93 18.55 10.62
N LEU A 70 20.32 17.53 11.24
CA LEU A 70 20.71 17.04 12.57
C LEU A 70 22.19 16.65 12.68
N LEU A 71 22.75 16.01 11.66
CA LEU A 71 24.17 15.64 11.63
C LEU A 71 25.13 16.82 11.49
N ARG A 72 24.64 17.97 11.00
CA ARG A 72 25.43 19.19 10.79
C ARG A 72 25.24 20.24 11.89
N LEU A 73 24.36 19.98 12.86
CA LEU A 73 24.15 20.86 13.99
C LEU A 73 25.32 20.72 14.96
N ASP A 74 25.79 21.86 15.46
CA ASP A 74 26.75 21.89 16.56
C ASP A 74 26.10 21.39 17.85
N ARG A 75 26.91 20.86 18.76
CA ARG A 75 26.46 20.31 20.05
C ARG A 75 25.62 21.30 20.87
N GLU A 76 25.91 22.59 20.70
CA GLU A 76 25.19 23.72 21.31
C GLU A 76 23.82 23.99 20.68
N GLN A 77 23.67 23.75 19.37
CA GLN A 77 22.41 23.87 18.66
C GLN A 77 21.47 22.70 18.96
N LEU A 78 22.02 21.50 19.14
CA LEU A 78 21.28 20.29 19.56
C LEU A 78 20.71 20.40 20.98
N ALA A 79 21.40 21.10 21.89
CA ALA A 79 20.94 21.32 23.26
C ALA A 79 19.73 22.29 23.34
N GLY A 80 19.41 23.01 22.26
CA GLY A 80 18.18 23.80 22.11
C GLY A 80 17.88 24.72 23.31
N PRO A 81 16.76 24.56 24.03
CA PRO A 81 16.42 25.38 25.20
C PRO A 81 17.19 25.02 26.48
N GLN A 82 17.90 23.88 26.50
CA GLN A 82 18.72 23.43 27.63
C GLN A 82 20.19 23.86 27.52
N ASN A 83 20.57 24.59 26.45
CA ASN A 83 21.91 25.13 26.31
C ASN A 83 22.14 26.26 27.33
N ALA A 84 23.04 26.02 28.30
CA ALA A 84 23.41 26.96 29.36
C ALA A 84 24.17 28.21 28.85
N TRP A 85 24.74 28.14 27.64
CA TRP A 85 25.51 29.22 27.01
C TRP A 85 24.68 30.02 25.99
N ARG A 86 23.39 29.72 25.84
CA ARG A 86 22.51 30.41 24.92
C ARG A 86 22.24 31.84 25.41
N ASP A 87 22.45 32.82 24.53
CA ASP A 87 22.23 34.23 24.84
C ASP A 87 20.75 34.45 25.26
N PRO A 88 20.48 34.93 26.49
CA PRO A 88 19.12 35.14 26.97
C PRO A 88 18.36 36.23 26.21
N PHE A 89 19.03 37.06 25.40
CA PHE A 89 18.43 38.17 24.67
C PHE A 89 18.07 37.85 23.21
N GLU A 90 18.44 36.68 22.68
CA GLU A 90 18.05 36.23 21.33
C GLU A 90 16.61 35.68 21.24
N LYS A 91 15.85 35.68 22.33
CA LYS A 91 14.42 35.30 22.32
C LYS A 91 13.58 36.44 21.73
N LYS A 92 13.38 36.44 20.41
CA LYS A 92 12.28 37.16 19.74
C LYS A 92 11.15 36.21 19.40
#